data_AF-A0A7X7IAK8-F1
#
_entry.id   AF-A0A7X7IAK8-F1
#
_cell.length_a   1.000
_cell.length_b   1.000
_cell.length_c   1.000
_cell.angle_alpha   90.00
_cell.angle_beta   90.00
_cell.angle_gamma   90.00
#
_symmetry.space_group_name_H-M   'P 1'
#
loop_
_entity.id
_entity.type
_entity.pdbx_description
1 polymer ?
#
loop_
_entity_poly.entity_id
_entity_poly.type
_entity_poly.pdbx_seq_one_letter_code
_entity_poly.pdbx_strand_id
1 'polypeptide(L)'
;FGAVVPAYNLEGVEELKLDPETLAGIFLGSIGTWNDPALVALNPDVELPDQAIQVVHRSDSSGTTSIFTGYLDQVSAEWAEEVGKGKEVTWPVGIGGQGNDGVAAVVQQQAGSIGYVELSYATESGLPMVTLKNQAGNFVAPSLDSTSAAAVGVEFPEDLRFSASNSTGTEAYPIVGATWILVFDKMKDAAKVEVLKAWLTWSLNDGTWLAEELGYAPLSDELKALSLEKIGSISTF
;
A
#
# COMPACT_ATOMS: atom_id res chain seq x y z
N PHE A 1 -1.91 0.52 -10.20
CA PHE A 1 -1.72 -0.06 -8.85
C PHE A 1 -0.89 0.89 -8.02
N GLY A 2 -1.05 0.87 -6.70
CA GLY A 2 -0.17 1.58 -5.76
C GLY A 2 0.37 0.62 -4.71
N ALA A 3 1.56 0.91 -4.21
CA ALA A 3 2.13 0.21 -3.07
C ALA A 3 1.92 1.03 -1.80
N VAL A 4 1.60 0.35 -0.70
CA VAL A 4 1.60 0.95 0.63
C VAL A 4 2.89 0.55 1.33
N VAL A 5 3.75 1.52 1.60
CA VAL A 5 5.10 1.31 2.08
C VAL A 5 5.23 1.75 3.53
N PRO A 6 5.83 0.94 4.41
CA PRO A 6 6.34 1.43 5.68
C PRO A 6 7.54 2.36 5.39
N ALA A 7 7.39 3.64 5.69
CA ALA A 7 8.44 4.64 5.66
C ALA A 7 8.90 4.94 7.09
N TYR A 8 10.19 5.18 7.27
CA TYR A 8 10.79 5.34 8.59
C TYR A 8 11.74 6.53 8.67
N ASN A 9 12.14 6.90 9.89
CA ASN A 9 13.13 7.93 10.15
C ASN A 9 14.14 7.44 11.19
N LEU A 10 15.27 6.96 10.71
CA LEU A 10 16.38 6.47 11.51
C LEU A 10 17.68 7.09 10.99
N GLU A 11 18.38 7.82 11.86
CA GLU A 11 19.64 8.44 11.49
C GLU A 11 20.69 7.37 11.16
N GLY A 12 21.33 7.49 10.00
CA GLY A 12 22.38 6.56 9.56
C GLY A 12 21.89 5.21 9.01
N VAL A 13 20.58 4.96 8.93
CA VAL A 13 20.01 3.71 8.41
C VAL A 13 19.37 3.93 7.04
N GLU A 14 20.11 3.61 5.98
CA GLU A 14 19.64 3.76 4.60
C GLU A 14 18.79 2.57 4.11
N GLU A 15 19.08 1.36 4.59
CA GLU A 15 18.33 0.16 4.27
C GLU A 15 17.83 -0.51 5.55
N LEU A 16 16.53 -0.80 5.57
CA LEU A 16 15.88 -1.54 6.64
C LEU A 16 15.05 -2.66 6.04
N LYS A 17 15.32 -3.90 6.47
CA LYS A 17 14.58 -5.10 6.09
C LYS A 17 13.67 -5.52 7.22
N LEU A 18 12.40 -5.74 6.90
CA LEU A 18 11.43 -6.35 7.79
C LEU A 18 10.79 -7.56 7.11
N ASP A 19 10.38 -8.51 7.93
CA ASP A 19 9.49 -9.60 7.52
C ASP A 19 8.07 -9.34 8.06
N PRO A 20 7.07 -10.17 7.70
CA PRO A 20 5.69 -9.93 8.11
C PRO A 20 5.49 -9.94 9.64
N GLU A 21 6.23 -10.81 10.33
CA GLU A 21 6.14 -10.98 11.78
C GLU A 21 6.68 -9.76 12.52
N THR A 22 7.86 -9.27 12.13
CA THR A 22 8.47 -8.06 12.70
C THR A 22 7.66 -6.80 12.38
N LEU A 23 7.13 -6.67 11.16
CA LEU A 23 6.24 -5.55 10.82
C LEU A 23 4.97 -5.55 11.68
N ALA A 24 4.32 -6.71 11.84
CA ALA A 24 3.13 -6.82 12.69
C ALA A 24 3.48 -6.51 14.16
N GLY A 25 4.59 -7.05 14.67
CA GLY A 25 5.05 -6.81 16.04
C GLY A 25 5.31 -5.33 16.36
N ILE A 26 5.84 -4.56 15.40
CA ILE A 26 6.00 -3.11 15.53
C ILE A 26 4.63 -2.42 15.71
N PHE A 27 3.66 -2.72 14.84
CA PHE A 27 2.35 -2.05 14.88
C PHE A 27 1.42 -2.57 15.99
N LEU A 28 1.68 -3.76 16.54
CA LEU A 28 1.09 -4.27 17.79
C LEU A 28 1.75 -3.64 19.03
N GLY A 29 3.00 -3.17 18.90
CA GLY A 29 3.79 -2.62 20.00
C GLY A 29 4.56 -3.66 20.82
N SER A 30 4.56 -4.94 20.41
CA SER A 30 5.38 -5.98 21.03
C SER A 30 6.87 -5.83 20.68
N ILE A 31 7.19 -5.20 19.53
CA ILE A 31 8.53 -4.72 19.17
C ILE A 31 8.56 -3.20 19.37
N GLY A 32 9.14 -2.76 20.49
CA GLY A 32 9.09 -1.36 20.93
C GLY A 32 10.38 -0.56 20.75
N THR A 33 11.50 -1.20 20.41
CA THR A 33 12.81 -0.54 20.21
C THR A 33 13.47 -1.01 18.92
N TRP A 34 14.24 -0.13 18.28
CA TRP A 34 14.88 -0.40 17.00
C TRP A 34 15.99 -1.46 17.08
N ASN A 35 16.66 -1.59 18.22
CA ASN A 35 17.65 -2.63 18.48
C ASN A 35 17.05 -3.97 18.95
N ASP A 36 15.73 -4.18 18.81
CA ASP A 36 15.10 -5.44 19.17
C ASP A 36 15.82 -6.63 18.48
N PRO A 37 16.08 -7.75 19.18
CA PRO A 37 16.79 -8.89 18.61
C PRO A 37 16.22 -9.41 17.29
N ALA A 38 14.91 -9.33 17.08
CA ALA A 38 14.28 -9.75 15.83
C ALA A 38 14.67 -8.81 14.68
N LEU A 39 14.71 -7.50 14.91
CA LEU A 39 15.13 -6.51 13.93
C LEU A 39 16.62 -6.62 13.60
N VAL A 40 17.45 -6.81 14.62
CA VAL A 40 18.91 -7.01 14.46
C VAL A 40 19.19 -8.27 13.65
N ALA A 41 18.46 -9.36 13.88
CA ALA A 41 18.63 -10.62 13.15
C ALA A 41 18.34 -10.47 11.63
N LEU A 42 17.39 -9.60 11.26
CA LEU A 42 17.06 -9.32 9.86
C LEU A 42 18.05 -8.34 9.19
N ASN A 43 18.79 -7.57 9.99
CA ASN A 43 19.67 -6.49 9.53
C ASN A 43 21.08 -6.61 10.15
N PRO A 44 21.80 -7.72 9.95
CA PRO A 44 23.08 -7.98 10.63
C PRO A 44 24.20 -6.99 10.27
N ASP A 45 24.08 -6.31 9.13
CA ASP A 45 25.05 -5.34 8.62
C ASP A 45 24.69 -3.89 8.98
N VAL A 46 23.62 -3.66 9.75
CA VAL A 46 23.12 -2.34 10.14
C VAL A 46 23.20 -2.20 11.66
N GLU A 47 23.83 -1.12 12.12
CA GLU A 47 23.82 -0.78 13.55
C GLU A 47 22.50 -0.10 13.91
N LEU A 48 21.55 -0.87 14.44
CA LEU A 48 20.25 -0.35 14.86
C LEU A 48 20.34 0.34 16.24
N PRO A 49 19.80 1.56 16.38
CA PRO A 49 19.94 2.33 17.62
C PRO A 49 19.11 1.76 18.77
N ASP A 50 19.58 1.95 20.01
CA ASP A 50 18.78 1.75 21.23
C ASP A 50 17.79 2.92 21.41
N GLN A 51 16.81 2.97 20.51
CA GLN A 51 15.80 4.02 20.42
C GLN A 51 14.41 3.40 20.36
N ALA A 52 13.45 4.00 21.07
CA ALA A 52 12.05 3.59 21.01
C ALA A 52 11.46 3.81 19.61
N ILE A 53 10.60 2.88 19.18
CA ILE A 53 9.87 2.98 17.91
C ILE A 53 8.61 3.82 18.11
N GLN A 54 8.48 4.89 17.33
CA GLN A 54 7.28 5.72 17.30
C GLN A 54 6.41 5.33 16.11
N VAL A 55 5.39 4.49 16.34
CA VAL A 55 4.43 4.13 15.29
C VAL A 55 3.58 5.34 14.91
N VAL A 56 3.35 5.50 13.61
CA VAL A 56 2.46 6.51 13.02
C VAL A 56 1.43 5.80 12.14
N HIS A 57 0.16 6.05 12.40
CA HIS A 57 -0.95 5.50 11.62
C HIS A 57 -1.87 6.62 11.13
N ARG A 58 -2.84 6.29 10.28
CA ARG A 58 -3.84 7.26 9.84
C ARG A 58 -4.81 7.61 10.96
N SER A 59 -5.18 8.88 11.07
CA SER A 59 -6.22 9.36 12.00
C SER A 59 -7.62 9.42 11.38
N ASP A 60 -7.71 9.29 10.05
CA ASP A 60 -8.93 9.39 9.27
C ASP A 60 -9.24 8.08 8.52
N SER A 61 -10.51 7.90 8.14
CA SER A 61 -10.98 6.75 7.36
C SER A 61 -10.20 6.62 6.06
N SER A 62 -9.53 5.48 5.87
CA SER A 62 -8.44 5.41 4.90
C SER A 62 -8.43 4.12 4.08
N GLY A 63 -8.39 4.27 2.75
CA GLY A 63 -8.14 3.14 1.84
C GLY A 63 -6.74 2.54 2.03
N THR A 64 -5.72 3.38 2.24
CA THR A 64 -4.35 2.96 2.57
C THR A 64 -4.33 2.08 3.83
N THR A 65 -5.11 2.45 4.85
CA THR A 65 -5.27 1.69 6.09
C THR A 65 -5.98 0.36 5.83
N SER A 66 -7.00 0.35 4.98
CA SER A 66 -7.66 -0.90 4.59
C SER A 66 -6.73 -1.86 3.86
N ILE A 67 -5.81 -1.35 3.03
CA ILE A 67 -4.81 -2.18 2.34
C ILE A 67 -3.77 -2.68 3.34
N PHE A 68 -3.21 -1.79 4.16
CA PHE A 68 -2.17 -2.10 5.13
C PHE A 68 -2.64 -3.09 6.21
N THR A 69 -3.76 -2.82 6.86
CA THR A 69 -4.36 -3.72 7.85
C THR A 69 -4.88 -5.00 7.21
N GLY A 70 -5.36 -4.94 5.96
CA GLY A 70 -5.72 -6.11 5.19
C GLY A 70 -4.53 -7.03 4.89
N TYR A 71 -3.33 -6.47 4.69
CA TYR A 71 -2.09 -7.25 4.60
C TYR A 71 -1.73 -7.88 5.95
N LEU A 72 -1.69 -7.08 7.03
CA LEU A 72 -1.33 -7.58 8.36
C LEU A 72 -2.27 -8.70 8.84
N ASP A 73 -3.57 -8.56 8.60
CA ASP A 73 -4.61 -9.58 8.87
C ASP A 73 -4.36 -10.90 8.12
N GLN A 74 -3.73 -10.87 6.93
CA GLN A 74 -3.41 -12.08 6.16
C GLN A 74 -2.14 -12.79 6.65
N VAL A 75 -1.18 -12.05 7.19
CA VAL A 75 0.18 -12.56 7.46
C VAL A 75 0.49 -12.75 8.94
N SER A 76 -0.32 -12.17 9.84
CA SER A 76 -0.16 -12.31 11.29
C SER A 76 -1.48 -12.74 11.93
N ALA A 77 -1.49 -13.93 12.52
CA ALA A 77 -2.63 -14.45 13.25
C ALA A 77 -2.96 -13.60 14.49
N GLU A 78 -1.93 -13.12 15.19
CA GLU A 78 -2.06 -12.22 16.34
C GLU A 78 -2.72 -10.90 15.93
N TRP A 79 -2.29 -10.30 14.81
CA TRP A 79 -2.93 -9.10 14.27
C TRP A 79 -4.41 -9.34 13.93
N ALA A 80 -4.70 -10.46 13.25
CA ALA A 80 -6.07 -10.80 12.84
C ALA A 80 -7.00 -11.01 14.05
N GLU A 81 -6.48 -11.55 15.15
CA GLU A 81 -7.24 -11.76 16.39
C GLU A 81 -7.45 -10.45 17.17
N GLU A 82 -6.42 -9.62 17.30
CA GLU A 82 -6.46 -8.44 18.17
C GLU A 82 -7.01 -7.18 17.49
N VAL A 83 -6.70 -6.98 16.20
CA VAL A 83 -6.97 -5.71 15.48
C VAL A 83 -7.88 -5.93 14.29
N GLY A 84 -7.62 -6.94 13.48
CA GLY A 84 -8.31 -7.21 12.23
C GLY A 84 -8.02 -6.17 11.14
N LYS A 85 -8.94 -6.01 10.18
CA LYS A 85 -8.78 -5.12 9.01
C LYS A 85 -9.94 -4.18 8.79
N GLY A 86 -9.65 -3.01 8.23
CA GLY A 86 -10.66 -2.04 7.87
C GLY A 86 -10.08 -0.70 7.47
N LYS A 87 -10.95 0.23 7.08
CA LYS A 87 -10.56 1.64 6.84
C LYS A 87 -10.24 2.39 8.14
N GLU A 88 -10.77 1.88 9.25
CA GLU A 88 -10.57 2.31 10.62
C GLU A 88 -10.46 1.06 11.48
N VAL A 89 -9.49 1.04 12.41
CA VAL A 89 -9.27 -0.03 13.39
C VAL A 89 -8.83 0.62 14.71
N THR A 90 -8.95 -0.10 15.82
CA THR A 90 -8.39 0.33 17.11
C THR A 90 -6.91 0.01 17.13
N TRP A 91 -6.05 1.02 16.92
CA TRP A 91 -4.61 0.84 16.93
C TRP A 91 -4.09 0.56 18.35
N PRO A 92 -3.28 -0.50 18.55
CA PRO A 92 -2.69 -0.79 19.86
C PRO A 92 -1.71 0.30 20.33
N VAL A 93 -0.94 0.84 19.38
CA VAL A 93 0.10 1.85 19.63
C VAL A 93 0.16 2.87 18.49
N GLY A 94 0.83 3.98 18.78
CA GLY A 94 1.18 4.99 17.79
C GLY A 94 0.35 6.26 17.89
N ILE A 95 0.64 7.17 16.96
CA ILE A 95 -0.02 8.47 16.84
C ILE A 95 -0.67 8.62 15.46
N GLY A 96 -1.78 9.35 15.41
CA GLY A 96 -2.55 9.58 14.20
C GLY A 96 -2.03 10.77 13.37
N GLY A 97 -1.72 10.54 12.10
CA GLY A 97 -1.53 11.56 11.07
C GLY A 97 -2.73 11.59 10.11
N GLN A 98 -3.18 12.79 9.73
CA GLN A 98 -4.30 12.95 8.79
C GLN A 98 -3.82 12.83 7.34
N GLY A 99 -4.41 11.90 6.56
CA GLY A 99 -4.00 11.67 5.18
C GLY A 99 -2.61 11.03 5.06
N ASN A 100 -2.16 10.74 3.82
CA ASN A 100 -0.78 10.30 3.59
C ASN A 100 0.22 11.42 3.95
N ASP A 101 -0.10 12.67 3.60
CA ASP A 101 0.75 13.84 3.92
C ASP A 101 1.00 13.99 5.42
N GLY A 102 -0.03 13.82 6.25
CA GLY A 102 0.10 13.94 7.70
C GLY A 102 0.95 12.82 8.29
N VAL A 103 0.81 11.59 7.80
CA VAL A 103 1.67 10.48 8.23
C VAL A 103 3.12 10.72 7.79
N ALA A 104 3.35 11.07 6.52
CA ALA A 104 4.68 11.36 5.99
C ALA A 104 5.37 12.50 6.73
N ALA A 105 4.63 13.59 7.01
CA ALA A 105 5.16 14.74 7.74
C ALA A 105 5.57 14.38 9.18
N VAL A 106 4.77 13.57 9.88
CA VAL A 106 5.13 13.08 11.22
C VAL A 106 6.38 12.21 11.15
N VAL A 107 6.45 11.29 10.19
CA VAL A 107 7.63 10.41 10.02
C VAL A 107 8.89 11.25 9.77
N GLN A 108 8.80 12.22 8.85
CA GLN A 108 9.92 13.10 8.51
C GLN A 108 10.42 13.93 9.71
N GLN A 109 9.53 14.36 10.61
CA GLN A 109 9.87 15.25 11.73
C GLN A 109 10.31 14.51 12.99
N GLN A 110 9.90 13.25 13.16
CA GLN A 110 10.14 12.51 14.40
C GLN A 110 11.15 11.39 14.19
N ALA A 111 12.36 11.58 14.70
CA ALA A 111 13.37 10.53 14.73
C ALA A 111 12.86 9.30 15.50
N GLY A 112 13.16 8.11 14.99
CA GLY A 112 12.71 6.83 15.54
C GLY A 112 11.31 6.42 15.09
N SER A 113 10.68 7.16 14.20
CA SER A 113 9.32 6.86 13.75
C SER A 113 9.25 5.91 12.56
N ILE A 114 8.12 5.22 12.45
CA ILE A 114 7.73 4.42 11.30
C ILE A 114 6.22 4.58 11.07
N GLY A 115 5.83 4.79 9.83
CA GLY A 115 4.43 4.88 9.42
C GLY A 115 4.22 4.32 8.03
N TYR A 116 2.96 4.09 7.64
CA TYR A 116 2.63 3.58 6.32
C TYR A 116 2.01 4.68 5.44
N VAL A 117 2.51 4.81 4.21
CA VAL A 117 2.01 5.76 3.21
C VAL A 117 1.95 5.10 1.84
N GLU A 118 1.26 5.71 0.89
CA GLU A 118 1.38 5.31 -0.51
C GLU A 118 2.79 5.68 -1.04
N LEU A 119 3.36 4.84 -1.92
CA LEU A 119 4.73 4.93 -2.44
C LEU A 119 5.13 6.33 -2.93
N SER A 120 4.24 7.03 -3.66
CA SER A 120 4.52 8.38 -4.17
C SER A 120 4.81 9.36 -3.05
N TYR A 121 4.06 9.32 -1.94
CA TYR A 121 4.24 10.23 -0.81
C TYR A 121 5.57 10.01 -0.09
N ALA A 122 5.99 8.76 0.09
CA ALA A 122 7.31 8.45 0.65
C ALA A 122 8.43 8.96 -0.28
N THR A 123 8.27 8.74 -1.58
CA THR A 123 9.24 9.14 -2.60
C THR A 123 9.37 10.67 -2.67
N GLU A 124 8.25 11.39 -2.75
CA GLU A 124 8.23 12.87 -2.79
C GLU A 124 8.77 13.49 -1.49
N SER A 125 8.54 12.84 -0.35
CA SER A 125 9.05 13.30 0.95
C SER A 125 10.50 12.91 1.21
N GLY A 126 11.13 12.16 0.30
CA GLY A 126 12.50 11.65 0.45
C GLY A 126 12.67 10.73 1.66
N LEU A 127 11.62 10.01 2.06
CA LEU A 127 11.66 9.11 3.21
C LEU A 127 12.26 7.75 2.81
N PRO A 128 13.18 7.19 3.61
CA PRO A 128 13.61 5.82 3.40
C PRO A 128 12.44 4.85 3.67
N MET A 129 12.38 3.78 2.90
CA MET A 129 11.28 2.83 2.87
C MET A 129 11.78 1.43 3.21
N VAL A 130 10.94 0.66 3.90
CA VAL A 130 11.26 -0.72 4.27
C VAL A 130 11.27 -1.63 3.05
N THR A 131 12.33 -2.41 2.92
CA THR A 131 12.38 -3.60 2.08
C THR A 131 11.67 -4.75 2.79
N LEU A 132 10.58 -5.27 2.22
CA LEU A 132 9.76 -6.27 2.88
C LEU A 132 10.02 -7.67 2.33
N LYS A 133 10.10 -8.65 3.24
CA LYS A 133 10.09 -10.06 2.86
C LYS A 133 8.70 -10.43 2.33
N ASN A 134 8.64 -10.89 1.08
CA ASN A 134 7.39 -11.32 0.45
C ASN A 134 7.06 -12.79 0.73
N GLN A 135 5.90 -13.23 0.25
CA GLN A 135 5.42 -14.60 0.43
C GLN A 135 6.36 -15.66 -0.15
N ALA A 136 7.11 -15.32 -1.21
CA ALA A 136 8.13 -16.19 -1.80
C ALA A 136 9.42 -16.27 -0.98
N GLY A 137 9.55 -15.45 0.08
CA GLY A 137 10.71 -15.41 0.98
C GLY A 137 11.80 -14.43 0.56
N ASN A 138 11.59 -13.64 -0.50
CA ASN A 138 12.53 -12.65 -1.00
C ASN A 138 12.32 -11.30 -0.33
N PHE A 139 13.40 -10.58 -0.06
CA PHE A 139 13.34 -9.18 0.37
C PHE A 139 13.20 -8.28 -0.87
N VAL A 140 12.06 -7.60 -0.98
CA VAL A 140 11.71 -6.78 -2.15
C VAL A 140 11.55 -5.33 -1.71
N ALA A 141 12.30 -4.43 -2.37
CA ALA A 141 12.17 -3.00 -2.18
C ALA A 141 10.97 -2.46 -2.98
N PRO A 142 10.23 -1.45 -2.47
CA PRO A 142 9.08 -0.93 -3.18
C PRO A 142 9.49 -0.13 -4.43
N SER A 143 8.79 -0.37 -5.53
CA SER A 143 9.00 0.28 -6.83
C SER A 143 7.79 0.06 -7.74
N LEU A 144 7.71 0.77 -8.87
CA LEU A 144 6.68 0.51 -9.88
C LEU A 144 6.74 -0.92 -10.41
N ASP A 145 7.95 -1.45 -10.61
CA ASP A 145 8.17 -2.81 -11.12
C ASP A 145 7.69 -3.87 -10.10
N SER A 146 8.09 -3.74 -8.83
CA SER A 146 7.66 -4.67 -7.77
C SER A 146 6.17 -4.55 -7.46
N THR A 147 5.58 -3.36 -7.66
CA THR A 147 4.12 -3.14 -7.55
C THR A 147 3.38 -3.85 -8.69
N SER A 148 3.87 -3.72 -9.93
CA SER A 148 3.32 -4.43 -11.09
C SER A 148 3.43 -5.94 -10.94
N ALA A 149 4.56 -6.43 -10.42
CA ALA A 149 4.80 -7.85 -10.19
C ALA A 149 3.78 -8.49 -9.24
N ALA A 150 3.20 -7.72 -8.30
CA ALA A 150 2.17 -8.21 -7.38
C ALA A 150 0.82 -8.49 -8.05
N ALA A 151 0.54 -7.88 -9.21
CA ALA A 151 -0.68 -8.10 -9.96
C ALA A 151 -0.59 -9.29 -10.94
N VAL A 152 0.58 -9.90 -11.10
CA VAL A 152 0.79 -11.03 -12.01
C VAL A 152 0.06 -12.27 -11.48
N GLY A 153 -0.83 -12.84 -12.29
CA GLY A 153 -1.58 -14.05 -11.93
C GLY A 153 -2.76 -13.80 -10.99
N VAL A 154 -3.11 -12.54 -10.73
CA VAL A 154 -4.35 -12.19 -10.01
C VAL A 154 -5.56 -12.53 -10.89
N GLU A 155 -6.50 -13.31 -10.36
CA GLU A 155 -7.78 -13.53 -11.00
C GLU A 155 -8.73 -12.36 -10.74
N PHE A 156 -9.31 -11.81 -11.81
CA PHE A 156 -10.22 -10.66 -11.72
C PHE A 156 -11.68 -11.14 -11.68
N PRO A 157 -12.44 -10.89 -10.60
CA PRO A 157 -13.86 -11.23 -10.55
C PRO A 157 -14.68 -10.31 -11.45
N GLU A 158 -15.93 -10.69 -11.71
CA GLU A 158 -16.82 -9.92 -12.60
C GLU A 158 -16.99 -8.46 -12.15
N ASP A 159 -17.03 -8.18 -10.86
CA ASP A 159 -17.18 -6.82 -10.33
C ASP A 159 -15.85 -6.06 -10.16
N LEU A 160 -14.74 -6.66 -10.61
CA LEU A 160 -13.37 -6.15 -10.56
C LEU A 160 -12.89 -5.80 -9.15
N ARG A 161 -13.53 -6.29 -8.09
CA ARG A 161 -13.06 -6.10 -6.70
C ARG A 161 -12.13 -7.24 -6.31
N PHE A 162 -10.83 -7.02 -6.45
CA PHE A 162 -9.78 -7.99 -6.15
C PHE A 162 -8.73 -7.43 -5.18
N SER A 163 -7.82 -8.30 -4.73
CA SER A 163 -6.63 -7.94 -3.96
C SER A 163 -5.38 -8.45 -4.67
N ALA A 164 -4.37 -7.59 -4.80
CA ALA A 164 -3.01 -7.97 -5.23
C ALA A 164 -2.04 -8.05 -4.03
N SER A 165 -2.53 -7.87 -2.81
CA SER A 165 -1.74 -7.92 -1.59
C SER A 165 -1.27 -9.35 -1.30
N ASN A 166 -0.06 -9.47 -0.78
CA ASN A 166 0.64 -10.71 -0.42
C ASN A 166 0.62 -11.78 -1.54
N SER A 167 0.83 -11.36 -2.79
CA SER A 167 0.87 -12.29 -3.92
C SER A 167 2.06 -13.27 -3.82
N THR A 168 1.98 -14.38 -4.57
CA THR A 168 3.04 -15.41 -4.66
C THR A 168 4.20 -15.03 -5.59
N GLY A 169 4.17 -13.85 -6.22
CA GLY A 169 5.20 -13.40 -7.16
C GLY A 169 6.56 -13.20 -6.48
N THR A 170 7.64 -13.72 -7.08
CA THR A 170 8.99 -13.67 -6.47
C THR A 170 9.55 -12.26 -6.33
N GLU A 171 9.18 -11.37 -7.25
CA GLU A 171 9.58 -9.94 -7.28
C GLU A 171 8.46 -9.02 -6.76
N ALA A 172 7.36 -9.57 -6.26
CA ALA A 172 6.21 -8.79 -5.85
C ALA A 172 6.46 -8.09 -4.50
N TYR A 173 6.18 -6.78 -4.45
CA TYR A 173 6.10 -6.09 -3.18
C TYR A 173 4.84 -6.56 -2.41
N PRO A 174 4.91 -6.81 -1.09
CA PRO A 174 3.82 -7.52 -0.41
C PRO A 174 2.56 -6.70 -0.19
N ILE A 175 2.67 -5.37 -0.11
CA ILE A 175 1.55 -4.51 0.26
C ILE A 175 1.13 -3.66 -0.93
N VAL A 176 0.34 -4.25 -1.84
CA VAL A 176 -0.13 -3.62 -3.08
C VAL A 176 -1.65 -3.55 -3.10
N GLY A 177 -2.16 -2.41 -3.57
CA GLY A 177 -3.59 -2.17 -3.70
C GLY A 177 -3.98 -1.65 -5.10
N ALA A 178 -5.24 -1.94 -5.45
CA ALA A 178 -5.94 -1.26 -6.52
C ALA A 178 -6.84 -0.15 -5.94
N THR A 179 -7.26 0.77 -6.80
CA THR A 179 -8.29 1.77 -6.48
C THR A 179 -9.42 1.68 -7.50
N TRP A 180 -10.63 2.09 -7.11
CA TRP A 180 -11.83 1.93 -7.92
C TRP A 180 -12.53 3.27 -8.14
N ILE A 181 -13.01 3.47 -9.37
CA ILE A 181 -14.00 4.48 -9.69
C ILE A 181 -15.37 3.82 -9.64
N LEU A 182 -16.28 4.37 -8.82
CA LEU A 182 -17.66 3.88 -8.73
C LEU A 182 -18.56 4.72 -9.63
N VAL A 183 -19.30 4.04 -10.52
CA VAL A 183 -20.20 4.66 -11.49
C VAL A 183 -21.55 3.94 -11.46
N PHE A 184 -22.64 4.69 -11.62
CA PHE A 184 -23.96 4.09 -11.81
C PHE A 184 -24.03 3.40 -13.18
N ASP A 185 -24.51 2.16 -13.22
CA ASP A 185 -24.71 1.38 -14.45
C ASP A 185 -25.76 2.04 -15.39
N LYS A 186 -26.72 2.76 -14.81
CA LYS A 186 -27.74 3.52 -15.50
C LYS A 186 -27.79 4.97 -15.03
N MET A 187 -27.75 5.91 -15.97
CA MET A 187 -27.82 7.35 -15.68
C MET A 187 -28.87 8.06 -16.56
N LYS A 188 -29.55 9.08 -16.04
CA LYS A 188 -30.63 9.77 -16.80
C LYS A 188 -30.13 10.60 -17.98
N ASP A 189 -28.95 11.18 -17.85
CA ASP A 189 -28.43 12.20 -18.77
C ASP A 189 -27.49 11.56 -19.78
N ALA A 190 -27.97 11.42 -21.03
CA ALA A 190 -27.21 10.79 -22.11
C ALA A 190 -25.90 11.51 -22.43
N ALA A 191 -25.88 12.85 -22.36
CA ALA A 191 -24.67 13.63 -22.62
C ALA A 191 -23.62 13.38 -21.53
N LYS A 192 -24.04 13.25 -20.27
CA LYS A 192 -23.11 12.86 -19.18
C LYS A 192 -22.57 11.45 -19.34
N VAL A 193 -23.40 10.49 -19.77
CA VAL A 193 -22.93 9.11 -20.05
C VAL A 193 -21.86 9.11 -21.13
N GLU A 194 -22.08 9.84 -22.22
CA GLU A 194 -21.11 9.93 -23.32
C GLU A 194 -19.76 10.49 -22.85
N VAL A 195 -19.77 11.64 -22.18
CA VAL A 195 -18.55 12.30 -21.68
C VAL A 195 -17.84 11.44 -20.63
N LEU A 196 -18.59 10.80 -19.71
CA LEU A 196 -18.01 9.93 -18.69
C LEU A 196 -17.31 8.72 -19.32
N LYS A 197 -17.95 8.06 -20.29
CA LYS A 197 -17.35 6.93 -21.01
C LYS A 197 -16.10 7.37 -21.77
N ALA A 198 -16.14 8.53 -22.43
CA ALA A 198 -14.99 9.08 -23.14
C ALA A 198 -13.82 9.35 -22.19
N TRP A 199 -14.07 10.00 -21.05
CA TRP A 199 -13.03 10.30 -20.05
C TRP A 199 -12.42 9.05 -19.43
N LEU A 200 -13.24 8.05 -19.05
CA LEU A 200 -12.74 6.79 -18.49
C LEU A 200 -11.94 5.99 -19.53
N THR A 201 -12.42 5.96 -20.79
CA THR A 201 -11.72 5.28 -21.89
C THR A 201 -10.38 5.95 -22.21
N TRP A 202 -10.34 7.28 -22.23
CA TRP A 202 -9.09 8.03 -22.41
C TRP A 202 -8.11 7.77 -21.27
N SER A 203 -8.59 7.80 -20.01
CA SER A 203 -7.77 7.57 -18.81
C SER A 203 -7.08 6.20 -18.84
N LEU A 204 -7.75 5.16 -19.35
CA LEU A 204 -7.19 3.81 -19.48
C LEU A 204 -6.28 3.61 -20.70
N ASN A 205 -6.39 4.47 -21.72
CA ASN A 205 -5.63 4.34 -22.96
C ASN A 205 -4.48 5.35 -23.01
N ASP A 206 -4.82 6.61 -23.28
CA ASP A 206 -3.86 7.67 -23.60
C ASP A 206 -3.37 8.40 -22.35
N GLY A 207 -4.08 8.29 -21.22
CA GLY A 207 -3.74 8.95 -19.96
C GLY A 207 -2.80 8.16 -19.04
N THR A 208 -2.37 6.95 -19.43
CA THR A 208 -1.64 6.02 -18.57
C THR A 208 -0.29 6.54 -18.10
N TRP A 209 0.42 7.30 -18.94
CA TRP A 209 1.72 7.91 -18.61
C TRP A 209 1.65 8.86 -17.40
N LEU A 210 0.52 9.55 -17.18
CA LEU A 210 0.33 10.43 -16.01
C LEU A 210 0.35 9.62 -14.71
N ALA A 211 -0.17 8.40 -14.74
CA ALA A 211 -0.17 7.53 -13.56
C ALA A 211 1.26 7.12 -13.20
N GLU A 212 2.07 6.78 -14.21
CA GLU A 212 3.47 6.39 -14.02
C GLU A 212 4.32 7.56 -13.47
N GLU A 213 4.13 8.77 -14.00
CA GLU A 213 4.80 9.99 -13.47
C GLU A 213 4.42 10.26 -12.01
N LEU A 214 3.21 9.90 -11.60
CA LEU A 214 2.72 10.05 -10.23
C LEU A 214 3.04 8.86 -9.32
N GLY A 215 3.86 7.91 -9.76
CA GLY A 215 4.28 6.78 -8.93
C GLY A 215 3.28 5.62 -8.87
N TYR A 216 2.34 5.53 -9.80
CA TYR A 216 1.42 4.40 -9.92
C TYR A 216 1.84 3.43 -11.02
N ALA A 217 1.87 2.14 -10.67
CA ALA A 217 2.14 1.08 -11.63
C ALA A 217 0.96 0.94 -12.62
N PRO A 218 1.24 0.68 -13.92
CA PRO A 218 0.19 0.53 -14.92
C PRO A 218 -0.72 -0.68 -14.63
N LEU A 219 -1.94 -0.65 -15.16
CA LEU A 219 -2.82 -1.81 -15.13
C LEU A 219 -2.34 -2.85 -16.15
N SER A 220 -2.57 -4.14 -15.87
CA SER A 220 -2.35 -5.18 -16.87
C SER A 220 -3.29 -5.01 -18.06
N ASP A 221 -2.88 -5.49 -19.24
CA ASP A 221 -3.72 -5.45 -20.45
C ASP A 221 -5.08 -6.16 -20.23
N GLU A 222 -5.08 -7.24 -19.46
CA GLU A 222 -6.28 -7.97 -19.07
C GLU A 222 -7.24 -7.11 -18.24
N LEU A 223 -6.75 -6.50 -17.16
CA LEU A 223 -7.58 -5.67 -16.29
C LEU A 223 -8.06 -4.41 -17.02
N LYS A 224 -7.24 -3.85 -17.90
CA LYS A 224 -7.62 -2.75 -18.79
C LYS A 224 -8.76 -3.15 -19.72
N ALA A 225 -8.68 -4.31 -20.36
CA ALA A 225 -9.74 -4.81 -21.25
C ALA A 225 -11.05 -5.03 -20.49
N LEU A 226 -11.01 -5.67 -19.32
CA LEU A 226 -12.18 -5.87 -18.46
C LEU A 226 -12.80 -4.54 -18.00
N SER A 227 -11.96 -3.55 -17.67
CA SER A 227 -12.42 -2.21 -17.28
C SER A 227 -13.12 -1.49 -18.43
N LEU A 228 -12.59 -1.59 -19.66
CA LEU A 228 -13.22 -1.04 -20.87
C LEU A 228 -14.57 -1.69 -21.16
N GLU A 229 -14.73 -3.00 -20.92
CA GLU A 229 -16.01 -3.68 -21.04
C GLU A 229 -17.06 -3.12 -20.05
N LYS A 230 -16.66 -2.92 -18.78
CA LYS A 230 -17.54 -2.30 -17.77
C LYS A 230 -17.93 -0.88 -18.16
N ILE A 231 -17.00 -0.07 -18.66
CA ILE A 231 -17.30 1.27 -19.18
C ILE A 231 -18.32 1.19 -20.33
N GLY A 232 -18.13 0.23 -21.24
CA GLY A 232 -19.04 -0.04 -22.35
C GLY A 232 -20.49 -0.31 -21.91
N SER A 233 -20.66 -0.96 -20.75
CA SER A 233 -21.98 -1.33 -20.19
C SER A 233 -22.79 -0.16 -19.61
N ILE A 234 -22.16 0.99 -19.33
CA ILE A 234 -22.85 2.17 -18.79
C ILE A 234 -23.89 2.67 -19.81
N SER A 235 -25.12 2.82 -19.35
CA SER A 235 -26.30 3.09 -20.18
C SER A 235 -27.22 4.16 -19.60
N THR A 236 -28.26 4.53 -20.35
CA THR A 236 -29.29 5.48 -19.91
C THR A 236 -30.59 4.77 -19.51
N PHE A 237 -31.38 5.41 -18.65
CA PHE A 237 -32.73 4.96 -18.27
C PHE A 237 -33.76 6.08 -18.35
#